data_AF-A0A6A4AZK7-F1
#
_entry.id   AF-A0A6A4AZK7-F1
#
_cell.length_a   1.000
_cell.length_b   1.000
_cell.length_c   1.000
_cell.angle_alpha   90.00
_cell.angle_beta   90.00
_cell.angle_gamma   90.00
#
_symmetry.space_group_name_H-M   'P 1'
#
loop_
_entity.id
_entity.type
_entity.pdbx_description
1 polymer ?
#
loop_
_entity_poly.entity_id
_entity_poly.type
_entity_poly.pdbx_seq_one_letter_code
_entity_poly.pdbx_strand_id
1 'polypeptide(L)'
;MEPCDLGSVFNMFGQYQHKYDPSFVINQRLVDMWVNHVKDVICSGDARLYEYLLNWFAHILQHPGVKTQTVPLLKSKPGTGKNF
;
A
#
# COMPACT_ATOMS: atom_id res chain seq x y z
N MET A 1 26.60 -5.34 -15.68
CA MET A 1 26.42 -4.52 -14.47
C MET A 1 27.69 -4.68 -13.68
N GLU A 2 28.49 -3.61 -13.59
CA GLU A 2 29.78 -3.62 -12.86
C GLU A 2 29.55 -3.97 -11.38
N PRO A 3 30.50 -4.64 -10.71
CA PRO A 3 30.40 -4.93 -9.29
C PRO A 3 30.44 -3.60 -8.52
N CYS A 4 29.38 -3.27 -7.78
CA CYS A 4 29.40 -2.12 -6.89
C CYS A 4 30.49 -2.30 -5.84
N ASP A 5 31.46 -1.37 -5.85
CA ASP A 5 32.41 -1.19 -4.77
C ASP A 5 31.65 -1.02 -3.44
N LEU A 6 31.86 -1.96 -2.52
CA LEU A 6 31.15 -2.05 -1.24
C LEU A 6 31.52 -0.90 -0.28
N GLY A 7 32.49 -0.06 -0.65
CA GLY A 7 33.18 0.90 0.24
C GLY A 7 32.53 2.26 0.48
N SER A 8 31.35 2.61 -0.05
CA SER A 8 30.80 3.97 0.17
C SER A 8 29.27 4.14 0.23
N VAL A 9 28.48 3.07 0.07
CA VAL A 9 27.01 3.16 0.02
C VAL A 9 26.39 2.38 1.17
N PHE A 10 25.67 3.08 2.05
CA PHE A 10 24.91 2.49 3.15
C PHE A 10 23.41 2.55 2.85
N ASN A 11 22.73 1.41 2.85
CA ASN A 11 21.29 1.36 2.68
C ASN A 11 20.57 1.83 3.95
N MET A 12 19.85 2.95 3.87
CA MET A 12 19.05 3.46 5.00
C MET A 12 17.65 2.83 5.11
N PHE A 13 17.22 2.03 4.14
CA PHE A 13 15.93 1.35 4.20
C PHE A 13 15.98 0.17 5.18
N GLY A 14 15.40 0.36 6.36
CA GLY A 14 15.38 -0.62 7.46
C GLY A 14 14.36 -1.75 7.32
N GLN A 15 13.85 -2.03 6.10
CA GLN A 15 12.74 -2.95 5.84
C GLN A 15 11.38 -2.47 6.37
N TYR A 16 10.32 -3.25 6.10
CA TYR A 16 8.99 -3.01 6.64
C TYR A 16 8.91 -3.35 8.13
N GLN A 17 8.05 -2.63 8.87
CA GLN A 17 7.81 -2.88 10.29
C GLN A 17 7.21 -4.28 10.54
N HIS A 18 6.38 -4.76 9.62
CA HIS A 18 5.80 -6.10 9.69
C HIS A 18 6.86 -7.13 9.29
N LYS A 19 7.31 -7.92 10.26
CA LYS A 19 8.25 -9.03 10.01
C LYS A 19 7.52 -10.18 9.34
N TYR A 20 8.18 -10.84 8.40
CA TYR A 20 7.66 -12.06 7.81
C TYR A 20 7.62 -13.16 8.88
N ASP A 21 6.46 -13.82 9.00
CA ASP A 21 6.26 -14.98 9.85
C ASP A 21 5.70 -16.11 8.96
N PRO A 22 6.43 -17.23 8.79
CA PRO A 22 5.98 -18.33 7.94
C PRO A 22 4.75 -19.06 8.51
N SER A 23 4.45 -18.88 9.80
CA SER A 23 3.25 -19.40 10.45
C SER A 23 2.06 -18.45 10.39
N PHE A 24 2.24 -17.25 9.82
CA PHE A 24 1.17 -16.27 9.71
C PHE A 24 0.05 -16.79 8.81
N VAL A 25 -1.14 -16.96 9.39
CA VAL A 25 -2.36 -17.33 8.67
C VAL A 25 -3.14 -16.07 8.36
N ILE A 26 -3.39 -15.83 7.07
CA ILE A 26 -4.18 -14.70 6.61
C ILE A 26 -5.61 -14.83 7.14
N ASN A 27 -6.06 -13.84 7.90
CA ASN A 27 -7.47 -13.72 8.27
C ASN A 27 -8.21 -12.98 7.16
N GLN A 28 -8.86 -13.74 6.27
CA GLN A 28 -9.54 -13.19 5.10
C GLN A 28 -10.63 -12.17 5.49
N ARG A 29 -11.29 -12.33 6.64
CA ARG A 29 -12.30 -11.37 7.10
C ARG A 29 -11.72 -9.97 7.33
N LEU A 30 -10.49 -9.87 7.82
CA LEU A 30 -9.82 -8.58 8.01
C LEU A 30 -9.45 -7.96 6.67
N VAL A 31 -8.99 -8.78 5.73
CA VAL A 31 -8.68 -8.36 4.36
C VAL A 31 -9.94 -7.83 3.67
N ASP A 32 -11.02 -8.62 3.68
CA ASP A 32 -12.30 -8.26 3.07
C ASP A 32 -12.88 -6.97 3.67
N MET A 33 -12.76 -6.79 4.99
CA MET A 33 -13.23 -5.57 5.64
C MET A 33 -12.55 -4.32 5.08
N TRP A 34 -11.23 -4.36 4.92
CA TRP A 34 -10.47 -3.23 4.38
C TRP A 34 -10.76 -3.03 2.89
N VAL A 35 -10.73 -4.10 2.10
CA VAL A 35 -10.94 -4.05 0.66
C VAL A 35 -12.36 -3.57 0.31
N ASN A 36 -13.37 -4.05 1.02
CA ASN A 36 -14.76 -3.60 0.83
C ASN A 36 -14.95 -2.15 1.27
N HIS A 37 -14.29 -1.70 2.36
CA HIS A 37 -14.31 -0.28 2.75
C HIS A 37 -13.71 0.62 1.66
N VAL A 38 -12.58 0.21 1.06
CA VAL A 38 -11.98 0.95 -0.05
C VAL A 38 -12.95 1.03 -1.24
N LYS A 39 -13.56 -0.10 -1.62
CA LYS A 39 -14.49 -0.15 -2.75
C LYS A 39 -15.76 0.65 -2.52
N ASP A 40 -16.48 0.35 -1.44
CA ASP A 40 -17.86 0.80 -1.25
C ASP A 40 -17.93 2.17 -0.57
N VAL A 41 -16.94 2.52 0.26
CA VAL A 41 -16.94 3.80 1.02
C VAL A 41 -16.00 4.83 0.39
N ILE A 42 -14.73 4.47 0.12
CA ILE A 42 -13.75 5.43 -0.42
C ILE A 42 -14.01 5.69 -1.91
N CYS A 43 -14.20 4.63 -2.70
CA CYS A 43 -14.44 4.73 -4.14
C CYS A 43 -15.93 4.81 -4.51
N SER A 44 -16.83 4.73 -3.52
CA SER A 44 -18.28 4.82 -3.71
C SER A 44 -18.82 3.84 -4.77
N GLY A 45 -18.22 2.64 -4.85
CA GLY A 45 -18.55 1.61 -5.84
C GLY A 45 -17.97 1.81 -7.24
N ASP A 46 -17.21 2.88 -7.52
CA ASP A 46 -16.55 3.06 -8.81
C ASP A 46 -15.38 2.07 -8.95
N ALA A 47 -15.59 1.06 -9.80
CA ALA A 47 -14.64 -0.02 -10.02
C ALA A 47 -13.28 0.46 -10.56
N ARG A 48 -13.24 1.53 -11.37
CA ARG A 48 -12.00 2.05 -11.95
C ARG A 48 -11.17 2.77 -10.90
N LEU A 49 -11.82 3.57 -10.04
CA LEU A 49 -11.15 4.23 -8.91
C LEU A 49 -10.63 3.20 -7.90
N TYR A 50 -11.44 2.18 -7.61
CA TYR A 50 -11.07 1.09 -6.72
C TYR A 50 -9.84 0.33 -7.24
N GLU A 51 -9.85 -0.07 -8.51
CA GLU A 51 -8.71 -0.75 -9.14
C GLU A 51 -7.46 0.12 -9.15
N TYR A 52 -7.58 1.40 -9.53
CA TYR A 52 -6.47 2.35 -9.49
C TYR A 52 -5.87 2.47 -8.08
N LEU A 53 -6.72 2.64 -7.06
CA LEU A 53 -6.26 2.86 -5.69
C LEU A 53 -5.60 1.61 -5.10
N LEU A 54 -6.14 0.42 -5.36
CA LEU A 54 -5.50 -0.84 -4.97
C LEU A 54 -4.15 -1.03 -5.63
N ASN A 55 -4.05 -0.78 -6.94
CA ASN A 55 -2.79 -0.88 -7.68
C ASN A 55 -1.76 0.14 -7.18
N TRP A 56 -2.21 1.33 -6.78
CA TRP A 56 -1.34 2.35 -6.19
C TRP A 56 -0.74 1.88 -4.84
N PHE A 57 -1.53 1.28 -3.95
CA PHE A 57 -1.01 0.68 -2.72
C PHE A 57 -0.06 -0.50 -2.99
N ALA A 58 -0.43 -1.39 -3.91
CA ALA A 58 0.40 -2.52 -4.30
C ALA A 58 1.78 -2.06 -4.80
N HIS A 59 1.83 -1.00 -5.60
CA HIS A 59 3.07 -0.43 -6.11
C HIS A 59 4.03 0.02 -5.00
N ILE A 60 3.54 0.69 -3.96
CA ILE A 60 4.38 1.19 -2.85
C ILE A 60 4.97 0.03 -2.04
N LEU A 61 4.23 -1.06 -1.89
CA LEU A 61 4.66 -2.24 -1.15
C LEU A 61 5.59 -3.15 -1.95
N GLN A 62 5.38 -3.25 -3.27
CA GLN A 62 6.19 -4.11 -4.14
C GLN A 62 7.44 -3.40 -4.65
N HIS A 63 7.41 -2.07 -4.78
CA HIS A 63 8.47 -1.24 -5.34
C HIS A 63 8.84 -0.04 -4.46
N PRO A 64 9.28 -0.24 -3.19
CA PRO A 64 9.56 0.85 -2.25
C PRO A 64 10.64 1.84 -2.71
N GLY A 65 11.53 1.44 -3.63
CA GLY A 65 12.55 2.31 -4.23
C GLY A 65 12.04 3.18 -5.38
N VAL A 66 10.80 2.99 -5.83
CA VAL A 66 10.21 3.69 -6.98
C VAL A 66 9.14 4.67 -6.48
N LYS A 67 9.26 5.94 -6.88
CA LYS A 67 8.25 6.95 -6.54
C LYS A 67 7.03 6.76 -7.44
N THR A 68 5.84 6.80 -6.86
CA THR A 68 4.55 6.72 -7.58
C THR A 68 4.30 7.90 -8.51
N GLN A 69 4.97 9.04 -8.30
CA GLN A 69 4.77 10.32 -9.01
C GLN A 69 3.32 10.86 -8.94
N THR A 70 2.48 10.26 -8.11
CA THR A 70 1.06 10.58 -7.93
C THR A 70 0.69 10.51 -6.45
N VAL A 71 -0.29 11.31 -6.04
CA VAL A 71 -0.80 11.36 -4.67
C VAL A 71 -2.33 11.30 -4.70
N PRO A 72 -2.96 10.20 -4.25
CA PRO A 72 -4.41 10.12 -4.10
C PRO A 72 -4.91 11.12 -3.04
N LEU A 73 -5.92 11.91 -3.38
CA LEU A 73 -6.57 12.84 -2.46
C LEU A 73 -7.99 12.35 -2.13
N LEU A 74 -8.22 12.03 -0.86
CA LEU A 74 -9.54 11.63 -0.37
C LEU A 74 -10.27 12.82 0.25
N LYS A 75 -11.37 13.27 -0.37
CA LYS A 75 -12.19 14.38 0.13
C LYS A 75 -13.60 13.90 0.46
N SER A 76 -13.99 14.07 1.72
CA SER A 76 -15.29 13.62 2.23
C SER A 76 -15.68 14.33 3.52
N LYS A 77 -16.96 14.21 3.91
CA LYS A 77 -17.45 14.67 5.22
C LYS A 77 -16.68 14.00 6.38
N PRO A 78 -16.56 14.64 7.56
CA PRO A 78 -16.06 13.95 8.76
C PRO A 78 -16.84 12.67 9.06
N GLY A 79 -16.19 11.65 9.62
CA GLY A 79 -16.84 10.38 9.99
C GLY A 79 -17.05 9.37 8.85
N THR A 80 -16.63 9.66 7.62
CA THR A 80 -16.77 8.76 6.45
C THR A 80 -15.63 7.75 6.30
N GLY A 81 -14.76 7.61 7.30
CA GLY A 81 -13.69 6.62 7.28
C GLY A 81 -12.50 6.95 6.36
N LYS A 82 -12.26 8.23 6.05
CA LYS A 82 -11.05 8.66 5.31
C LYS A 82 -9.73 8.51 6.09
N ASN A 83 -9.81 8.30 7.41
CA ASN A 83 -8.68 8.05 8.30
C ASN A 83 -8.68 6.60 8.84
N PHE A 84 -9.53 5.74 8.27
CA PHE A 84 -9.63 4.34 8.68
C PHE A 84 -8.32 3.60 8.42
#